data_AF-A0A2N2CC05-F1
#
_entry.id   AF-A0A2N2CC05-F1
#
_cell.length_a   1.000
_cell.length_b   1.000
_cell.length_c   1.000
_cell.angle_alpha   90.00
_cell.angle_beta   90.00
_cell.angle_gamma   90.00
#
_symmetry.space_group_name_H-M   'P 1'
#
loop_
_entity.id
_entity.type
_entity.pdbx_description
1 polymer ?
#
loop_
_entity_poly.entity_id
_entity_poly.type
_entity_poly.pdbx_seq_one_letter_code
_entity_poly.pdbx_strand_id
1 'polypeptide(L)'
;MLVNRIHLKGYRNFENIDIELNRNLNIFIGDNAQGKTNLLESIFVSSIGKSFRFSKDESLIRWGEEEALIQVDYSRDDGQKIIDVAIQRDSKKSIKTNGLTVEKNSDLVGMTNIVVFSPDSLNLVKGSPSERRRYLNVELSQLKPNYKYLLTRYTKILLQRNNLLKKMAEKPQNRHLMPVWNEHLVVSGTELIFYRLEYLKKIMFFSEKIHDRITGGTEKLTLQYKSSLGKINDLTKEEIKKAYYEKINKGLDREIIR
;
A
#
# COMPACT_ATOMS: atom_id res chain seq x y z
N MET A 1 -3.67 12.91 15.53
CA MET A 1 -2.55 11.95 15.67
C MET A 1 -1.27 12.74 15.72
N LEU A 2 -0.37 12.41 16.65
CA LEU A 2 0.95 13.03 16.82
C LEU A 2 1.99 11.94 17.02
N VAL A 3 3.13 11.99 16.34
CA VAL A 3 4.31 11.17 16.70
C VAL A 3 5.10 11.93 17.77
N ASN A 4 5.28 11.33 18.95
CA ASN A 4 5.91 11.98 20.10
C ASN A 4 7.41 11.68 20.18
N ARG A 5 7.82 10.45 19.88
CA ARG A 5 9.20 10.00 20.01
C ARG A 5 9.52 8.94 18.97
N ILE A 6 10.75 8.94 18.49
CA ILE A 6 11.29 7.93 17.57
C ILE A 6 12.61 7.44 18.14
N HIS A 7 12.72 6.13 18.35
CA HIS A 7 13.96 5.48 18.72
C HIS A 7 14.35 4.46 17.65
N LEU A 8 15.54 4.60 17.07
CA LEU A 8 16.06 3.71 16.04
C LEU A 8 17.39 3.12 16.48
N LYS A 9 17.55 1.81 16.32
CA LYS A 9 18.81 1.11 16.59
C LYS A 9 19.16 0.19 15.42
N GLY A 10 20.40 0.21 14.96
CA GLY A 10 20.87 -0.63 13.84
C GLY A 10 20.10 -0.38 12.54
N TYR A 11 19.48 0.80 12.36
CA TYR A 11 18.59 1.10 11.22
C TYR A 11 19.27 2.00 10.20
N ARG A 12 19.40 1.53 8.95
CA ARG A 12 20.03 2.28 7.84
C ARG A 12 21.40 2.84 8.24
N ASN A 13 21.56 4.16 8.28
CA ASN A 13 22.79 4.83 8.65
C ASN A 13 22.82 5.25 10.14
N PHE A 14 21.84 4.86 10.94
CA PHE A 14 21.79 5.13 12.38
C PHE A 14 22.26 3.91 13.18
N GLU A 15 23.23 4.12 14.05
CA GLU A 15 23.67 3.12 15.04
C GLU A 15 22.67 3.05 16.20
N ASN A 16 22.45 4.20 16.85
CA ASN A 16 21.42 4.38 17.86
C ASN A 16 21.01 5.85 17.89
N ILE A 17 19.73 6.15 17.73
CA ILE A 17 19.19 7.50 17.89
C ILE A 17 17.88 7.46 18.68
N ASP A 18 17.64 8.52 19.43
CA ASP A 18 16.44 8.70 20.23
C ASP A 18 16.02 10.17 20.17
N ILE A 19 14.87 10.44 19.57
CA ILE A 19 14.42 11.79 19.22
C ILE A 19 13.00 12.01 19.75
N GLU A 20 12.85 13.00 20.62
CA GLU A 20 11.54 13.58 20.95
C GLU A 20 11.12 14.60 19.88
N LEU A 21 9.88 14.52 19.45
CA LEU A 21 9.31 15.37 18.41
C LEU A 21 8.37 16.41 19.01
N ASN A 22 8.40 17.59 18.39
CA ASN A 22 7.44 18.66 18.66
C ASN A 22 6.07 18.35 18.07
N ARG A 23 5.03 18.93 18.68
CA ARG A 23 3.63 18.72 18.28
C ARG A 23 3.29 19.08 16.83
N ASN A 24 3.97 20.08 16.27
CA ASN A 24 3.58 20.68 14.99
C ASN A 24 4.68 20.50 13.94
N LEU A 25 5.67 21.39 13.96
CA LEU A 25 6.73 21.44 12.96
C LEU A 25 8.03 20.88 13.55
N ASN A 26 8.61 19.92 12.83
CA ASN A 26 9.92 19.38 13.13
C ASN A 26 10.80 19.59 11.88
N ILE A 27 11.90 20.33 12.04
CA ILE A 27 12.82 20.65 10.95
C ILE A 27 14.12 19.88 11.18
N PHE A 28 14.46 18.99 10.25
CA PHE A 28 15.72 18.24 10.26
C PHE A 28 16.66 18.80 9.21
N ILE A 29 17.77 19.39 9.66
CA ILE A 29 18.76 20.06 8.79
C ILE A 29 20.07 19.26 8.83
N GLY A 30 20.78 19.24 7.70
CA GLY A 30 22.08 18.62 7.56
C GLY A 30 22.39 18.35 6.09
N ASP A 31 23.59 17.87 5.81
CA ASP A 31 24.02 17.56 4.44
C ASP A 31 23.25 16.39 3.82
N ASN A 32 23.38 16.24 2.51
CA ASN A 32 22.85 15.08 1.79
C ASN A 32 23.44 13.79 2.35
N ALA A 33 22.67 12.70 2.25
CA ALA A 33 23.03 11.37 2.76
C ALA A 33 23.22 11.22 4.28
N GLN A 34 22.95 12.25 5.08
CA GLN A 34 23.03 12.18 6.56
C GLN A 34 21.87 11.44 7.25
N GLY A 35 20.95 10.84 6.49
CA GLY A 35 19.87 10.03 7.06
C GLY A 35 18.54 10.76 7.31
N LYS A 36 18.40 12.03 6.94
CA LYS A 36 17.12 12.77 7.02
C LYS A 36 15.94 11.99 6.40
N THR A 37 16.14 11.46 5.20
CA THR A 37 15.14 10.63 4.50
C THR A 37 14.98 9.25 5.13
N ASN A 38 15.99 8.73 5.83
CA ASN A 38 15.89 7.45 6.55
C ASN A 38 15.08 7.62 7.83
N LEU A 39 15.20 8.76 8.52
CA LEU A 39 14.35 9.11 9.66
C LEU A 39 12.87 9.18 9.25
N LEU A 40 12.55 9.86 8.15
CA LEU A 40 11.16 9.89 7.65
C LEU A 40 10.69 8.50 7.18
N GLU A 41 11.60 7.68 6.65
CA GLU A 41 11.32 6.30 6.25
C GLU A 41 10.94 5.42 7.44
N SER A 42 11.57 5.59 8.61
CA SER A 42 11.26 4.79 9.78
C SER A 42 9.83 5.02 10.28
N ILE A 43 9.35 6.27 10.28
CA ILE A 43 7.96 6.61 10.64
C ILE A 43 6.96 5.99 9.65
N PHE A 44 7.30 6.00 8.36
CA PHE A 44 6.45 5.36 7.36
C PHE A 44 6.44 3.82 7.51
N VAL A 45 7.60 3.22 7.79
CA VAL A 45 7.73 1.78 8.06
C VAL A 45 6.91 1.38 9.28
N SER A 46 6.92 2.16 10.37
CA SER A 46 6.10 1.90 11.56
C SER A 46 4.60 2.08 11.31
N SER A 47 4.20 2.69 10.19
CA SER A 47 2.79 2.94 9.88
C SER A 47 2.22 1.97 8.85
N ILE A 48 3.03 1.61 7.86
CA ILE A 48 2.62 0.78 6.71
C ILE A 48 3.24 -0.63 6.78
N GLY A 49 4.26 -0.81 7.62
CA GLY A 49 5.02 -2.05 7.73
C GLY A 49 5.95 -2.28 6.53
N LYS A 50 6.21 -1.26 5.70
CA LYS A 50 7.10 -1.31 4.52
C LYS A 50 7.72 0.05 4.28
N SER A 51 8.91 0.07 3.69
CA SER A 51 9.55 1.30 3.22
C SER A 51 8.74 1.95 2.08
N PHE A 52 8.66 3.29 2.05
CA PHE A 52 8.11 4.02 0.91
C PHE A 52 9.03 4.01 -0.32
N ARG A 53 10.29 3.57 -0.18
CA ARG A 53 11.19 3.25 -1.28
C ARG A 53 11.00 1.83 -1.79
N PHE A 54 10.21 1.02 -1.06
CA PHE A 54 9.86 -0.36 -1.39
C PHE A 54 11.06 -1.28 -1.59
N SER A 55 12.13 -1.01 -0.84
CA SER A 55 13.28 -1.90 -0.72
C SER A 55 12.94 -3.13 0.11
N LYS A 56 13.76 -4.19 0.00
CA LYS A 56 13.64 -5.36 0.87
C LYS A 56 13.81 -4.97 2.33
N ASP A 57 13.14 -5.68 3.24
CA ASP A 57 13.23 -5.39 4.68
C ASP A 57 14.69 -5.49 5.17
N GLU A 58 15.49 -6.45 4.68
CA GLU A 58 16.91 -6.57 5.09
C GLU A 58 17.75 -5.34 4.74
N SER A 59 17.38 -4.58 3.71
CA SER A 59 18.09 -3.34 3.34
C SER A 59 17.89 -2.19 4.34
N LEU A 60 16.96 -2.36 5.28
CA LEU A 60 16.72 -1.42 6.37
C LEU A 60 17.69 -1.64 7.53
N ILE A 61 18.37 -2.78 7.57
CA ILE A 61 19.39 -3.09 8.57
C ILE A 61 20.68 -2.33 8.23
N ARG A 62 21.30 -1.73 9.25
CA ARG A 62 22.59 -1.05 9.14
C ARG A 62 23.65 -2.01 8.64
N TRP A 63 24.58 -1.49 7.83
CA TRP A 63 25.68 -2.30 7.32
C TRP A 63 26.56 -2.81 8.47
N GLY A 64 26.89 -4.10 8.44
CA GLY A 64 27.63 -4.77 9.52
C GLY A 64 26.75 -5.27 10.69
N GLU A 65 25.46 -4.93 10.73
CA GLU A 65 24.54 -5.38 11.77
C GLU A 65 23.67 -6.57 11.31
N GLU A 66 23.21 -7.34 12.29
CA GLU A 66 22.29 -8.48 12.13
C GLU A 66 20.81 -8.10 12.29
N GLU A 67 20.54 -6.99 12.98
CA GLU A 67 19.18 -6.55 13.30
C GLU A 67 19.01 -5.03 13.31
N ALA A 68 17.75 -4.61 13.16
CA ALA A 68 17.32 -3.22 13.27
C ALA A 68 16.03 -3.13 14.10
N LEU A 69 15.94 -2.09 14.92
CA LEU A 69 14.75 -1.73 15.69
C LEU A 69 14.27 -0.34 15.29
N ILE A 70 12.97 -0.22 15.10
CA ILE A 70 12.25 1.05 14.96
C ILE A 70 11.17 1.06 16.05
N GLN A 71 11.24 2.01 16.97
CA GLN A 71 10.22 2.25 17.96
C GLN A 71 9.64 3.64 17.75
N VAL A 72 8.31 3.73 17.69
CA VAL A 72 7.58 4.97 17.45
C VAL A 72 6.46 5.11 18.47
N ASP A 73 6.56 6.16 19.28
CA ASP A 73 5.55 6.55 20.23
C ASP A 73 4.63 7.57 19.57
N TYR A 74 3.32 7.38 19.65
CA TYR A 74 2.35 8.28 19.06
C TYR A 74 1.11 8.44 19.92
N SER A 75 0.47 9.61 19.80
CA SER A 75 -0.76 9.95 20.48
C SER A 75 -1.92 10.03 19.48
N ARG A 76 -3.05 9.44 19.82
CA ARG A 76 -4.36 9.64 19.16
C ARG A 76 -5.39 10.07 20.19
N ASP A 77 -6.63 10.29 19.73
CA ASP A 77 -7.74 10.72 20.59
C ASP A 77 -8.06 9.68 21.69
N ASP A 78 -7.69 8.42 21.46
CA ASP A 78 -7.84 7.31 22.40
C ASP A 78 -6.59 7.02 23.26
N GLY A 79 -5.58 7.89 23.22
CA GLY A 79 -4.41 7.85 24.12
C GLY A 79 -3.07 7.64 23.43
N GLN A 80 -2.04 7.42 24.26
CA GLN A 80 -0.67 7.13 23.82
C GLN A 80 -0.52 5.65 23.47
N LYS A 81 0.24 5.39 22.41
CA LYS A 81 0.49 4.05 21.88
C LYS A 81 1.93 3.96 21.39
N ILE A 82 2.45 2.74 21.37
CA ILE A 82 3.81 2.43 20.94
C ILE A 82 3.74 1.38 19.83
N ILE A 83 4.52 1.59 18.77
CA ILE A 83 4.77 0.59 17.72
C ILE A 83 6.25 0.24 17.74
N ASP A 84 6.54 -1.05 17.86
CA ASP A 84 7.88 -1.61 17.69
C ASP A 84 7.93 -2.41 16.40
N VAL A 85 8.96 -2.18 15.58
CA VAL A 85 9.27 -2.96 14.40
C VAL A 85 10.70 -3.46 14.53
N ALA A 86 10.84 -4.78 14.68
CA ALA A 86 12.12 -5.47 14.72
C ALA A 86 12.34 -6.21 13.39
N ILE A 87 13.49 -5.97 12.77
CA ILE A 87 13.91 -6.57 11.51
C ILE A 87 15.21 -7.32 11.77
N GLN A 88 15.26 -8.59 11.41
CA GLN A 88 16.43 -9.45 11.59
C GLN A 88 16.77 -10.11 10.25
N ARG A 89 18.06 -10.33 9.98
CA ARG A 89 18.49 -11.07 8.79
C ARG A 89 17.87 -12.46 8.77
N ASP A 90 17.48 -12.89 7.56
CA ASP A 90 16.91 -14.21 7.29
C ASP A 90 15.69 -14.60 8.15
N SER A 91 15.04 -13.60 8.76
CA SER A 91 13.92 -13.79 9.67
C SER A 91 12.72 -12.94 9.27
N LYS A 92 11.53 -13.38 9.66
CA LYS A 92 10.32 -12.58 9.46
C LYS A 92 10.39 -11.36 10.37
N LYS A 93 10.15 -10.18 9.79
CA LYS A 93 9.92 -8.94 10.53
C LYS A 93 8.86 -9.14 11.60
N SER A 94 9.18 -8.73 12.83
CA SER A 94 8.30 -8.76 13.99
C SER A 94 7.78 -7.36 14.26
N ILE A 95 6.47 -7.24 14.51
CA ILE A 95 5.81 -5.97 14.80
C ILE A 95 5.02 -6.13 16.09
N LYS A 96 5.18 -5.19 17.02
CA LYS A 96 4.40 -5.13 18.26
C LYS A 96 3.69 -3.79 18.39
N THR A 97 2.51 -3.82 18.98
CA THR A 97 1.74 -2.63 19.34
C THR A 97 1.44 -2.71 20.83
N ASN A 98 1.92 -1.73 21.61
CA ASN A 98 1.85 -1.75 23.07
C ASN A 98 2.36 -3.08 23.67
N GLY A 99 3.48 -3.58 23.14
CA GLY A 99 4.10 -4.84 23.57
C GLY A 99 3.44 -6.13 23.03
N LEU A 100 2.25 -6.05 22.45
CA LEU A 100 1.54 -7.21 21.89
C LEU A 100 1.94 -7.44 20.43
N THR A 101 2.33 -8.68 20.09
CA THR A 101 2.71 -9.06 18.72
C THR A 101 1.53 -8.94 17.78
N VAL A 102 1.74 -8.26 16.66
CA VAL A 102 0.79 -8.16 15.55
C VAL A 102 0.99 -9.38 14.64
N GLU A 103 -0.05 -10.20 14.47
CA GLU A 103 0.05 -11.43 13.68
C GLU A 103 0.35 -11.18 12.19
N LYS A 104 -0.18 -10.08 11.64
CA LYS A 104 -0.01 -9.73 10.23
C LYS A 104 0.48 -8.30 10.14
N ASN A 105 1.59 -8.07 9.44
CA ASN A 105 2.12 -6.72 9.20
C ASN A 105 1.08 -5.76 8.59
N SER A 106 0.10 -6.28 7.84
CA SER A 106 -0.98 -5.46 7.30
C SER A 106 -1.90 -4.89 8.37
N ASP A 107 -1.99 -5.47 9.56
CA ASP A 107 -2.80 -4.99 10.70
C ASP A 107 -2.27 -3.68 11.31
N LEU A 108 -1.03 -3.32 10.99
CA LEU A 108 -0.48 -2.00 11.28
C LEU A 108 -1.15 -0.87 10.47
N VAL A 109 -1.57 -1.17 9.24
CA VAL A 109 -2.10 -0.17 8.30
C VAL A 109 -3.41 0.40 8.84
N GLY A 110 -3.44 1.72 9.05
CA GLY A 110 -4.58 2.47 9.59
C GLY A 110 -4.49 2.77 11.10
N MET A 111 -3.53 2.15 11.81
CA MET A 111 -3.25 2.50 13.21
C MET A 111 -2.67 3.90 13.35
N THR A 112 -1.85 4.29 12.37
CA THR A 112 -1.36 5.65 12.14
C THR A 112 -1.72 6.05 10.71
N ASN A 113 -2.10 7.32 10.52
CA ASN A 113 -2.40 7.88 9.20
C ASN A 113 -1.26 8.81 8.81
N ILE A 114 -0.50 8.43 7.78
CA ILE A 114 0.67 9.18 7.32
C ILE A 114 0.56 9.46 5.82
N VAL A 115 0.94 10.68 5.46
CA VAL A 115 1.14 11.10 4.07
C VAL A 115 2.60 11.51 3.93
N VAL A 116 3.29 10.93 2.94
CA VAL A 116 4.67 11.27 2.62
C VAL A 116 4.70 12.04 1.31
N PHE A 117 5.31 13.22 1.35
CA PHE A 117 5.67 13.98 0.18
C PHE A 117 7.17 13.83 -0.06
N SER A 118 7.55 13.27 -1.20
CA SER A 118 8.95 13.08 -1.58
C SER A 118 9.15 13.44 -3.07
N PRO A 119 10.40 13.63 -3.53
CA PRO A 119 10.66 13.78 -4.96
C PRO A 119 10.10 12.62 -5.79
N ASP A 120 10.09 11.40 -5.24
CA ASP A 120 9.51 10.22 -5.88
C ASP A 120 7.99 10.29 -6.04
N SER A 121 7.29 11.19 -5.34
CA SER A 121 5.85 11.43 -5.54
C SER A 121 5.53 11.85 -6.99
N LEU A 122 6.50 12.40 -7.74
CA LEU A 122 6.36 12.66 -9.18
C LEU A 122 6.10 11.39 -10.01
N ASN A 123 6.47 10.21 -9.51
CA ASN A 123 6.16 8.92 -10.15
C ASN A 123 4.65 8.65 -10.21
N LEU A 124 3.82 9.33 -9.41
CA LEU A 124 2.37 9.25 -9.56
C LEU A 124 1.94 9.73 -10.97
N VAL A 125 2.61 10.77 -11.46
CA VAL A 125 2.34 11.40 -12.76
C VAL A 125 3.14 10.71 -13.87
N LYS A 126 4.47 10.65 -13.71
CA LYS A 126 5.40 10.18 -14.77
C LYS A 126 5.59 8.66 -14.78
N GLY A 127 5.23 7.97 -13.70
CA GLY A 127 5.51 6.55 -13.52
C GLY A 127 4.52 5.62 -14.19
N SER A 128 4.75 4.32 -13.97
CA SER A 128 3.94 3.25 -14.56
C SER A 128 2.56 3.13 -13.91
N PRO A 129 1.60 2.42 -14.56
CA PRO A 129 0.34 2.06 -13.92
C PRO A 129 0.50 1.28 -12.60
N SER A 130 1.64 0.59 -12.41
CA SER A 130 1.94 -0.13 -11.17
C SER A 130 2.10 0.82 -9.99
N GLU A 131 2.85 1.92 -10.18
CA GLU A 131 3.08 2.92 -9.13
C GLU A 131 1.78 3.62 -8.74
N ARG A 132 0.96 4.05 -9.71
CA ARG A 132 -0.37 4.62 -9.44
C ARG A 132 -1.30 3.67 -8.69
N ARG A 133 -1.35 2.40 -9.09
CA ARG A 133 -2.15 1.38 -8.38
C ARG A 133 -1.63 1.15 -6.97
N ARG A 134 -0.32 1.18 -6.77
CA ARG A 134 0.28 0.98 -5.45
C ARG A 134 -0.05 2.15 -4.53
N TYR A 135 0.11 3.38 -5.00
CA TYR A 135 -0.31 4.59 -4.28
C TYR A 135 -1.78 4.48 -3.84
N LEU A 136 -2.68 4.21 -4.80
CA LEU A 136 -4.11 4.05 -4.53
C LEU A 136 -4.41 2.94 -3.52
N ASN A 137 -3.70 1.82 -3.59
CA ASN A 137 -3.85 0.72 -2.65
C ASN A 137 -3.43 1.09 -1.22
N VAL A 138 -2.32 1.82 -1.07
CA VAL A 138 -1.82 2.26 0.24
C VAL A 138 -2.81 3.24 0.85
N GLU A 139 -3.18 4.29 0.12
CA GLU A 139 -4.13 5.32 0.61
C GLU A 139 -5.48 4.70 1.02
N LEU A 140 -6.08 3.89 0.16
CA LEU A 140 -7.35 3.22 0.47
C LEU A 140 -7.24 2.27 1.66
N SER A 141 -6.11 1.57 1.83
CA SER A 141 -5.92 0.64 2.95
C SER A 141 -5.78 1.38 4.29
N GLN A 142 -5.18 2.58 4.29
CA GLN A 142 -5.12 3.44 5.49
C GLN A 142 -6.51 3.93 5.91
N LEU A 143 -7.40 4.17 4.95
CA LEU A 143 -8.72 4.76 5.19
C LEU A 143 -9.84 3.73 5.42
N LYS A 144 -9.74 2.55 4.80
CA LYS A 144 -10.81 1.55 4.75
C LYS A 144 -10.26 0.16 5.11
N PRO A 145 -10.41 -0.30 6.37
CA PRO A 145 -10.00 -1.64 6.80
C PRO A 145 -10.57 -2.76 5.93
N ASN A 146 -11.82 -2.63 5.48
CA ASN A 146 -12.44 -3.61 4.59
C ASN A 146 -11.75 -3.66 3.21
N TYR A 147 -11.33 -2.52 2.65
CA TYR A 147 -10.56 -2.49 1.40
C TYR A 147 -9.24 -3.26 1.55
N LYS A 148 -8.53 -3.07 2.67
CA LYS A 148 -7.29 -3.81 2.98
C LYS A 148 -7.52 -5.31 3.00
N TYR A 149 -8.59 -5.75 3.67
CA TYR A 149 -8.97 -7.16 3.73
C TYR A 149 -9.25 -7.72 2.33
N LEU A 150 -10.06 -7.01 1.54
CA LEU A 150 -10.41 -7.39 0.16
C LEU A 150 -9.18 -7.44 -0.75
N LEU A 151 -8.24 -6.50 -0.63
CA LEU A 151 -7.01 -6.47 -1.42
C LEU A 151 -6.12 -7.67 -1.10
N THR A 152 -5.98 -8.01 0.19
CA THR A 152 -5.23 -9.18 0.64
C THR A 152 -5.86 -10.47 0.12
N ARG A 153 -7.20 -10.58 0.24
CA ARG A 153 -7.97 -11.72 -0.26
C ARG A 153 -7.84 -11.86 -1.78
N TYR A 154 -8.05 -10.78 -2.54
CA TYR A 154 -7.93 -10.73 -4.00
C TYR A 154 -6.54 -11.19 -4.46
N THR A 155 -5.48 -10.70 -3.81
CA THR A 155 -4.09 -11.08 -4.16
C THR A 155 -3.83 -12.55 -3.93
N LYS A 156 -4.34 -13.13 -2.83
CA LYS A 156 -4.23 -14.58 -2.55
C LYS A 156 -5.00 -15.41 -3.59
N ILE A 157 -6.23 -15.03 -3.90
CA ILE A 157 -7.06 -15.71 -4.92
C ILE A 157 -6.36 -15.67 -6.28
N LEU A 158 -5.83 -14.50 -6.67
CA LEU A 158 -5.12 -14.34 -7.93
C LEU A 158 -3.88 -15.24 -8.02
N LEU A 159 -3.10 -15.35 -6.93
CA LEU A 159 -1.94 -16.24 -6.88
C LEU A 159 -2.35 -17.71 -7.03
N GLN A 160 -3.37 -18.16 -6.31
CA GLN A 160 -3.86 -19.54 -6.40
C GLN A 160 -4.42 -19.85 -7.79
N ARG A 161 -5.17 -18.91 -8.39
CA ARG A 161 -5.67 -19.02 -9.76
C ARG A 161 -4.52 -19.12 -10.78
N ASN A 162 -3.49 -18.28 -10.65
CA ASN A 162 -2.33 -18.33 -11.55
C ASN A 162 -1.55 -19.65 -11.40
N ASN A 163 -1.44 -20.19 -10.18
CA ASN A 163 -0.84 -21.51 -9.97
C ASN A 163 -1.70 -22.63 -10.58
N LEU A 164 -3.03 -22.52 -10.49
CA LEU A 164 -3.96 -23.46 -11.12
C LEU A 164 -3.83 -23.42 -12.65
N LEU A 165 -3.74 -22.24 -13.25
CA LEU A 165 -3.52 -22.08 -14.70
C LEU A 165 -2.25 -22.84 -15.15
N LYS A 166 -1.13 -22.66 -14.44
CA LYS A 166 0.11 -23.40 -14.72
C LYS A 166 -0.08 -24.92 -14.62
N LYS A 167 -0.76 -25.38 -13.57
CA LYS A 167 -1.03 -26.82 -13.36
C LYS A 167 -1.98 -27.41 -14.40
N MET A 168 -2.83 -26.60 -15.02
CA MET A 168 -3.75 -27.07 -16.07
C MET A 168 -3.02 -27.42 -17.38
N ALA A 169 -1.85 -26.81 -17.63
CA ALA A 169 -1.02 -27.18 -18.77
C ALA A 169 -0.52 -28.64 -18.66
N GLU A 170 -0.24 -29.11 -17.44
CA GLU A 170 0.21 -30.48 -17.16
C GLU A 170 -0.96 -31.45 -16.91
N LYS A 171 -2.04 -30.96 -16.29
CA LYS A 171 -3.19 -31.77 -15.83
C LYS A 171 -4.51 -31.11 -16.26
N PRO A 172 -4.98 -31.32 -17.49
CA PRO A 172 -6.18 -30.69 -18.04
C PRO A 172 -7.45 -30.91 -17.20
N GLN A 173 -7.52 -32.02 -16.45
CA GLN A 173 -8.63 -32.31 -15.55
C GLN A 173 -8.86 -31.21 -14.51
N ASN A 174 -7.84 -30.43 -14.14
CA ASN A 174 -7.97 -29.33 -13.18
C ASN A 174 -8.82 -28.15 -13.68
N ARG A 175 -9.19 -28.13 -14.98
CA ARG A 175 -10.00 -27.06 -15.59
C ARG A 175 -11.35 -26.85 -14.88
N HIS A 176 -11.96 -27.90 -14.33
CA HIS A 176 -13.24 -27.81 -13.63
C HIS A 176 -13.20 -26.93 -12.35
N LEU A 177 -12.00 -26.69 -11.79
CA LEU A 177 -11.83 -25.83 -10.61
C LEU A 177 -11.81 -24.33 -10.96
N MET A 178 -11.56 -23.98 -12.23
CA MET A 178 -11.37 -22.58 -12.64
C MET A 178 -12.61 -21.68 -12.41
N PRO A 179 -13.85 -22.13 -12.67
CA PRO A 179 -15.03 -21.31 -12.43
C PRO A 179 -15.15 -20.81 -10.97
N VAL A 180 -14.79 -21.65 -9.99
CA VAL A 180 -14.82 -21.30 -8.56
C VAL A 180 -13.83 -20.17 -8.26
N TRP A 181 -12.60 -20.28 -8.77
CA TRP A 181 -11.59 -19.22 -8.59
C TRP A 181 -11.96 -17.94 -9.34
N ASN A 182 -12.57 -18.05 -10.52
CA ASN A 182 -13.08 -16.89 -11.27
C ASN A 182 -14.16 -16.16 -10.48
N GLU A 183 -15.13 -16.88 -9.89
CA GLU A 183 -16.19 -16.28 -9.08
C GLU A 183 -15.60 -15.51 -7.88
N HIS A 184 -14.69 -16.14 -7.13
CA HIS A 184 -14.04 -15.48 -5.99
C HIS A 184 -13.25 -14.23 -6.40
N LEU A 185 -12.58 -14.28 -7.56
CA LEU A 185 -11.81 -13.14 -8.08
C LEU A 185 -12.72 -12.01 -8.54
N VAL A 186 -13.82 -12.33 -9.23
CA VAL A 186 -14.83 -11.37 -9.71
C VAL A 186 -15.48 -10.66 -8.53
N VAL A 187 -15.93 -11.40 -7.52
CA VAL A 187 -16.55 -10.81 -6.32
C VAL A 187 -15.58 -9.86 -5.63
N SER A 188 -14.37 -10.32 -5.29
CA SER A 188 -13.40 -9.49 -4.56
C SER A 188 -12.90 -8.30 -5.41
N GLY A 189 -12.70 -8.52 -6.70
CA GLY A 189 -12.19 -7.51 -7.62
C GLY A 189 -13.21 -6.42 -7.95
N THR A 190 -14.50 -6.76 -7.99
CA THR A 190 -15.59 -5.79 -8.17
C THR A 190 -15.64 -4.81 -7.00
N GLU A 191 -15.56 -5.30 -5.76
CA GLU A 191 -15.49 -4.43 -4.56
C GLU A 191 -14.31 -3.46 -4.64
N LEU A 192 -13.12 -3.98 -4.96
CA LEU A 192 -11.91 -3.16 -5.08
C LEU A 192 -12.07 -2.06 -6.15
N ILE A 193 -12.64 -2.40 -7.31
CA ILE A 193 -12.91 -1.43 -8.36
C ILE A 193 -13.86 -0.34 -7.85
N PHE A 194 -14.93 -0.72 -7.14
CA PHE A 194 -15.90 0.23 -6.64
C PHE A 194 -15.29 1.21 -5.63
N TYR A 195 -14.54 0.71 -4.64
CA TYR A 195 -13.78 1.56 -3.71
C TYR A 195 -12.85 2.55 -4.42
N ARG A 196 -12.18 2.09 -5.48
CA ARG A 196 -11.27 2.93 -6.27
C ARG A 196 -12.01 4.01 -7.04
N LEU A 197 -13.15 3.70 -7.64
CA LEU A 197 -13.98 4.67 -8.35
C LEU A 197 -14.50 5.75 -7.39
N GLU A 198 -15.02 5.36 -6.23
CA GLU A 198 -15.47 6.32 -5.20
C GLU A 198 -14.33 7.21 -4.70
N TYR A 199 -13.16 6.63 -4.45
CA TYR A 199 -11.99 7.38 -4.01
C TYR A 199 -11.52 8.37 -5.07
N LEU A 200 -11.45 7.95 -6.34
CA LEU A 200 -11.04 8.83 -7.44
C LEU A 200 -12.02 9.98 -7.66
N LYS A 201 -13.33 9.74 -7.50
CA LYS A 201 -14.34 10.83 -7.54
C LYS A 201 -14.06 11.89 -6.47
N LYS A 202 -13.75 11.46 -5.24
CA LYS A 202 -13.43 12.38 -4.13
C LYS A 202 -12.11 13.12 -4.35
N ILE A 203 -11.06 12.40 -4.74
CA ILE A 203 -9.76 13.02 -5.01
C ILE A 203 -9.86 14.01 -6.16
N MET A 204 -10.55 13.67 -7.25
CA MET A 204 -10.75 14.57 -8.38
C MET A 204 -11.36 15.91 -7.94
N PHE A 205 -12.40 15.88 -7.09
CA PHE A 205 -13.04 17.09 -6.58
C PHE A 205 -12.07 18.01 -5.80
N PHE A 206 -11.21 17.44 -4.96
CA PHE A 206 -10.23 18.24 -4.20
C PHE A 206 -9.05 18.68 -5.06
N SER A 207 -8.51 17.77 -5.88
CA SER A 207 -7.34 18.03 -6.72
C SER A 207 -7.63 19.06 -7.80
N GLU A 208 -8.81 19.07 -8.41
CA GLU A 208 -9.20 20.09 -9.39
C GLU A 208 -9.15 21.49 -8.78
N LYS A 209 -9.74 21.69 -7.59
CA LYS A 209 -9.76 22.98 -6.89
C LYS A 209 -8.38 23.44 -6.46
N ILE A 210 -7.53 22.53 -5.97
CA ILE A 210 -6.17 22.85 -5.56
C ILE A 210 -5.33 23.22 -6.79
N HIS A 211 -5.45 22.44 -7.87
CA HIS A 211 -4.72 22.68 -9.11
C HIS A 211 -5.10 24.01 -9.75
N ASP A 212 -6.40 24.29 -9.86
CA ASP A 212 -6.93 25.56 -10.38
C ASP A 212 -6.34 26.78 -9.66
N ARG A 213 -6.25 26.72 -8.33
CA ARG A 213 -5.61 27.77 -7.52
C ARG A 213 -4.11 27.92 -7.78
N ILE A 214 -3.41 26.81 -8.00
CA ILE A 214 -1.96 26.81 -8.25
C ILE A 214 -1.65 27.38 -9.65
N THR A 215 -2.48 27.07 -10.65
CA THR A 215 -2.25 27.47 -12.06
C THR A 215 -2.95 28.77 -12.43
N GLY A 216 -3.72 29.37 -11.52
CA GLY A 216 -4.50 30.58 -11.80
C GLY A 216 -5.58 30.35 -12.85
N GLY A 217 -6.15 29.14 -12.90
CA GLY A 217 -7.20 28.75 -13.85
C GLY A 217 -6.75 28.54 -15.30
N THR A 218 -5.44 28.55 -15.57
CA THR A 218 -4.90 28.35 -16.92
C THR A 218 -4.91 26.89 -17.37
N GLU A 219 -4.99 25.95 -16.42
CA GLU A 219 -4.93 24.53 -16.69
C GLU A 219 -6.03 23.76 -15.94
N LYS A 220 -6.64 22.80 -16.64
CA LYS A 220 -7.66 21.91 -16.07
C LYS A 220 -7.10 20.52 -15.78
N LEU A 221 -7.03 20.14 -14.51
CA LEU A 221 -6.69 18.79 -14.10
C LEU A 221 -7.88 17.85 -14.29
N THR A 222 -7.65 16.64 -14.82
CA THR A 222 -8.67 15.58 -14.86
C THR A 222 -8.07 14.22 -14.49
N LEU A 223 -8.88 13.33 -13.93
CA LEU A 223 -8.48 11.96 -13.57
C LEU A 223 -9.43 10.95 -14.20
N GLN A 224 -8.87 9.90 -14.81
CA GLN A 224 -9.66 8.82 -15.42
C GLN A 224 -9.18 7.45 -14.93
N TYR A 225 -10.11 6.63 -14.46
CA TYR A 225 -9.83 5.23 -14.15
C TYR A 225 -9.83 4.38 -15.41
N LYS A 226 -8.63 4.01 -15.89
CA LYS A 226 -8.47 3.09 -17.03
C LYS A 226 -8.54 1.65 -16.54
N SER A 227 -9.72 1.05 -16.62
CA SER A 227 -9.96 -0.34 -16.23
C SER A 227 -9.63 -1.31 -17.36
N SER A 228 -9.21 -2.52 -17.01
CA SER A 228 -9.16 -3.63 -17.98
C SER A 228 -10.58 -3.97 -18.48
N LEU A 229 -11.64 -3.71 -17.72
CA LEU A 229 -13.03 -3.98 -18.11
C LEU A 229 -13.60 -2.98 -19.13
N GLY A 230 -12.80 -2.02 -19.61
CA GLY A 230 -13.27 -0.95 -20.49
C GLY A 230 -13.83 0.25 -19.71
N LYS A 231 -14.86 0.89 -20.26
CA LYS A 231 -15.49 2.07 -19.64
C LYS A 231 -16.46 1.63 -18.55
N ILE A 232 -16.04 1.80 -17.29
CA ILE A 232 -16.82 1.35 -16.12
C ILE A 232 -17.09 2.45 -15.09
N ASN A 233 -16.73 3.70 -15.36
CA ASN A 233 -16.74 4.77 -14.37
C ASN A 233 -18.15 5.14 -13.87
N ASP A 234 -19.16 4.90 -14.72
CA ASP A 234 -20.55 5.25 -14.50
C ASP A 234 -21.44 4.01 -14.31
N LEU A 235 -20.84 2.81 -14.27
CA LEU A 235 -21.56 1.56 -14.07
C LEU A 235 -21.86 1.32 -12.60
N THR A 236 -23.00 0.69 -12.35
CA THR A 236 -23.35 0.11 -11.06
C THR A 236 -22.42 -1.05 -10.71
N LYS A 237 -22.38 -1.38 -9.43
CA LYS A 237 -21.57 -2.50 -8.93
C LYS A 237 -21.93 -3.84 -9.59
N GLU A 238 -23.21 -4.10 -9.83
CA GLU A 238 -23.67 -5.33 -10.50
C GLU A 238 -23.29 -5.36 -11.98
N GLU A 239 -23.36 -4.24 -12.68
CA GLU A 239 -22.88 -4.15 -14.07
C GLU A 239 -21.37 -4.36 -14.17
N ILE A 240 -20.59 -3.82 -13.24
CA ILE A 240 -19.14 -4.07 -13.14
C ILE A 240 -18.89 -5.56 -12.89
N LYS A 241 -19.63 -6.18 -11.96
CA LYS A 241 -19.52 -7.61 -11.66
C LYS A 241 -19.78 -8.45 -12.91
N LYS A 242 -20.85 -8.16 -13.64
CA LYS A 242 -21.21 -8.83 -14.89
C LYS A 242 -20.13 -8.66 -15.95
N ALA A 243 -19.67 -7.43 -16.19
CA ALA A 243 -18.61 -7.14 -17.16
C ALA A 243 -17.30 -7.86 -16.81
N TYR A 244 -16.97 -7.96 -15.52
CA TYR A 244 -15.81 -8.73 -15.05
C TYR A 244 -16.00 -10.22 -15.35
N TYR A 245 -17.14 -10.79 -14.95
CA TYR A 245 -17.44 -12.21 -15.16
C TYR A 245 -17.37 -12.60 -16.65
N GLU A 246 -17.94 -11.79 -17.53
CA GLU A 246 -17.86 -12.02 -18.97
C GLU A 246 -16.42 -11.96 -19.48
N LYS A 247 -15.65 -10.96 -19.04
CA LYS A 247 -14.27 -10.78 -19.49
C LYS A 247 -13.37 -11.93 -19.05
N ILE A 248 -13.45 -12.36 -17.80
CA ILE A 248 -12.55 -13.39 -17.25
C ILE A 248 -12.82 -14.75 -17.90
N ASN A 249 -14.07 -15.07 -18.23
CA ASN A 249 -14.41 -16.33 -18.88
C ASN A 249 -14.06 -16.33 -20.37
N LYS A 250 -14.25 -15.21 -21.09
CA LYS A 250 -13.81 -15.07 -22.50
C LYS A 250 -12.28 -15.15 -22.65
N GLY A 251 -11.53 -14.77 -21.62
CA GLY A 251 -10.07 -14.77 -21.62
C GLY A 251 -9.41 -16.11 -21.31
N LEU A 252 -10.16 -17.09 -20.80
CA LEU A 252 -9.58 -18.29 -20.17
C LEU A 252 -8.67 -19.08 -21.12
N ASP A 253 -9.13 -19.37 -22.34
CA ASP A 253 -8.33 -20.18 -23.28
C ASP A 253 -7.04 -19.47 -23.71
N ARG A 254 -7.05 -18.13 -23.79
CA ARG A 254 -5.83 -17.34 -24.07
C ARG A 254 -4.87 -17.32 -22.89
N GLU A 255 -5.38 -17.41 -21.66
CA GLU A 255 -4.57 -17.43 -20.44
C GLU A 255 -3.87 -18.78 -20.21
N ILE A 256 -4.42 -19.89 -20.71
CA ILE A 256 -3.81 -21.22 -20.60
C ILE A 256 -2.57 -21.36 -21.50
N ILE A 257 -2.54 -20.64 -22.63
CA ILE A 257 -1.47 -20.71 -23.64
C ILE A 257 -0.24 -19.85 -23.24
N ARG A 258 -0.41 -18.94 -22.27
CA ARG A 258 0.62 -18.00 -21.80
C ARG A 258 1.38 -18.51 -20.58
#